data_AF-A0A954KXB1-F1
#
_entry.id   AF-A0A954KXB1-F1
#
_cell.length_a   1.000
_cell.length_b   1.000
_cell.length_c   1.000
_cell.angle_alpha   90.00
_cell.angle_beta   90.00
_cell.angle_gamma   90.00
#
_symmetry.space_group_name_H-M   'P 1'
#
loop_
_entity.id
_entity.type
_entity.pdbx_description
1 polymer ?
#
loop_
_entity_poly.entity_id
_entity_poly.type
_entity_poly.pdbx_seq_one_letter_code
_entity_poly.pdbx_strand_id
1 'polypeptide(L)'
;MKSKTLFLAVVGLAMVLMSCHGPVVEESTTTGTDDGTHAVPMIASIPATNMTPEKLVSEHLPNPVRIHERVISGGLPEGEAAFQELADMGVKTIISVDGMTPDVETAQRHGLRYVHLPHGYDGIPQQRIKELAKAVRELEGPIYIHCHHGKHRSPAAASVACVSAGLIPSDQALPILELAGTNPNYLGLYKAAREAHEFDAALLDELNVEFKEVQEIPPMAAAMVQLSHAHDHLKMVADAGWKAPPDHPDLTAAHEALLNQELYTEMLRTEEVSAKPDDFRSWLADSETATKELQAELGKWSSDDSIPPERLSELLTRVSANCKACHVKYRDVPLSESTE
;
A
#
# COMPACT_ATOMS: atom_id res chain seq x y z
N MET A 1 64.18 0.87 15.88
CA MET A 1 64.64 -0.53 16.08
C MET A 1 63.53 -1.49 15.64
N LYS A 2 63.85 -2.49 14.79
CA LYS A 2 63.08 -3.74 14.47
C LYS A 2 61.56 -3.56 14.27
N SER A 3 60.98 -3.48 13.06
CA SER A 3 61.03 -4.40 11.89
C SER A 3 60.59 -5.85 12.18
N LYS A 4 59.51 -6.29 11.50
CA LYS A 4 59.22 -7.67 11.12
C LYS A 4 58.49 -7.77 9.77
N THR A 5 59.20 -8.29 8.78
CA THR A 5 58.69 -9.01 7.58
C THR A 5 58.23 -10.43 8.00
N LEU A 6 57.56 -11.29 7.22
CA LEU A 6 57.17 -11.45 5.79
C LEU A 6 55.80 -12.23 5.81
N PHE A 7 54.99 -12.51 4.77
CA PHE A 7 55.28 -13.26 3.53
C PHE A 7 54.14 -13.18 2.50
N LEU A 8 54.51 -13.22 1.21
CA LEU A 8 53.61 -13.25 0.05
C LEU A 8 53.55 -14.69 -0.50
N ALA A 9 52.40 -15.20 -0.92
CA ALA A 9 52.30 -16.51 -1.58
C ALA A 9 51.48 -16.41 -2.88
N VAL A 10 52.18 -16.56 -4.01
CA VAL A 10 51.61 -16.61 -5.36
C VAL A 10 51.82 -18.02 -5.90
N VAL A 11 50.73 -18.68 -6.31
CA VAL A 11 50.68 -19.92 -7.10
C VAL A 11 49.41 -19.82 -7.94
N GLY A 12 49.34 -20.21 -9.22
CA GLY A 12 50.34 -20.79 -10.11
C GLY A 12 49.60 -21.53 -11.23
N LEU A 13 49.78 -21.09 -12.47
CA LEU A 13 49.01 -21.54 -13.64
C LEU A 13 49.29 -23.01 -14.00
N ALA A 14 48.25 -23.78 -14.36
CA ALA A 14 48.40 -25.09 -14.99
C ALA A 14 47.35 -25.27 -16.11
N MET A 15 47.80 -25.12 -17.35
CA MET A 15 47.04 -25.40 -18.57
C MET A 15 47.35 -26.84 -19.00
N VAL A 16 46.34 -27.68 -19.26
CA VAL A 16 46.55 -29.02 -19.86
C VAL A 16 45.66 -29.17 -21.08
N LEU A 17 46.31 -29.21 -22.25
CA LEU A 17 45.72 -29.65 -23.51
C LEU A 17 45.85 -31.16 -23.62
N MET A 18 44.77 -31.87 -23.94
CA MET A 18 44.87 -33.24 -24.45
C MET A 18 43.68 -33.57 -25.35
N SER A 19 43.94 -33.68 -26.65
CA SER A 19 42.97 -34.11 -27.67
C SER A 19 43.29 -35.52 -28.14
N CYS A 20 42.28 -36.38 -28.37
CA CYS A 20 42.35 -37.49 -29.34
C CYS A 20 40.98 -38.13 -29.66
N HIS A 21 40.58 -38.00 -30.94
CA HIS A 21 39.96 -39.03 -31.81
C HIS A 21 38.66 -39.80 -31.43
N GLY A 22 37.54 -39.36 -32.03
CA GLY A 22 36.64 -40.17 -32.88
C GLY A 22 35.68 -41.21 -32.25
N PRO A 23 34.68 -41.75 -32.99
CA PRO A 23 34.47 -41.65 -34.45
C PRO A 23 33.16 -40.94 -34.89
N VAL A 24 32.87 -41.03 -36.20
CA VAL A 24 31.83 -40.35 -37.01
C VAL A 24 30.60 -41.27 -37.21
N VAL A 25 29.57 -40.77 -37.94
CA VAL A 25 28.38 -41.44 -38.52
C VAL A 25 27.11 -41.28 -37.65
N GLU A 26 25.93 -40.84 -38.12
CA GLU A 26 25.42 -40.65 -39.51
C GLU A 26 24.56 -39.38 -39.66
N GLU A 27 24.31 -38.98 -40.91
CA GLU A 27 23.52 -37.81 -41.31
C GLU A 27 22.08 -38.23 -41.67
N SER A 28 21.06 -37.51 -41.16
CA SER A 28 19.68 -37.68 -41.63
C SER A 28 19.01 -36.33 -41.89
N THR A 29 18.95 -35.95 -43.16
CA THR A 29 18.29 -34.73 -43.64
C THR A 29 16.77 -34.85 -43.56
N THR A 30 16.11 -33.96 -42.82
CA THR A 30 14.70 -33.62 -43.05
C THR A 30 14.52 -32.11 -43.07
N THR A 31 14.07 -31.61 -44.21
CA THR A 31 13.73 -30.20 -44.45
C THR A 31 12.51 -29.78 -43.64
N GLY A 32 12.60 -28.67 -42.91
CA GLY A 32 11.47 -28.04 -42.24
C GLY A 32 11.76 -26.57 -41.97
N THR A 33 11.17 -25.69 -42.77
CA THR A 33 11.11 -24.26 -42.46
C THR A 33 10.10 -24.03 -41.35
N ASP A 34 10.54 -23.45 -40.22
CA ASP A 34 9.62 -22.93 -39.21
C ASP A 34 10.13 -21.58 -38.73
N ASP A 35 9.41 -20.51 -39.09
CA ASP A 35 9.73 -19.13 -38.74
C ASP A 35 9.07 -18.83 -37.39
N GLY A 36 9.72 -19.35 -36.34
CA GLY A 36 9.23 -19.45 -34.96
C GLY A 36 8.99 -18.11 -34.26
N THR A 37 8.02 -17.34 -34.75
CA THR A 37 7.51 -16.16 -34.07
C THR A 37 6.72 -16.62 -32.85
N HIS A 38 7.33 -16.59 -31.67
CA HIS A 38 6.67 -16.93 -30.42
C HIS A 38 5.60 -15.88 -30.07
N ALA A 39 4.40 -16.06 -30.63
CA ALA A 39 3.21 -15.32 -30.23
C ALA A 39 2.86 -15.70 -28.78
N VAL A 40 2.95 -14.72 -27.88
CA VAL A 40 2.37 -14.81 -26.53
C VAL A 40 0.86 -15.04 -26.68
N PRO A 41 0.24 -16.01 -25.98
CA PRO A 41 -1.19 -16.26 -26.13
C PRO A 41 -1.98 -15.05 -25.63
N MET A 42 -2.75 -14.43 -26.54
CA MET A 42 -3.80 -13.47 -26.19
C MET A 42 -4.76 -14.11 -25.18
N ILE A 43 -4.82 -13.56 -23.97
CA ILE A 43 -5.83 -13.96 -22.98
C ILE A 43 -7.19 -13.53 -23.53
N ALA A 44 -8.11 -14.48 -23.66
CA ALA A 44 -9.45 -14.20 -24.18
C ALA A 44 -10.18 -13.18 -23.29
N SER A 45 -10.90 -12.24 -23.91
CA SER A 45 -11.70 -11.23 -23.20
C SER A 45 -12.66 -11.88 -22.21
N ILE A 46 -12.58 -11.45 -20.95
CA ILE A 46 -13.42 -11.95 -19.86
C ILE A 46 -14.75 -11.19 -19.94
N PRO A 47 -15.89 -11.85 -20.18
CA PRO A 47 -17.18 -11.16 -20.26
C PRO A 47 -17.57 -10.61 -18.89
N ALA A 48 -18.07 -9.37 -18.86
CA ALA A 48 -18.58 -8.73 -17.64
C ALA A 48 -19.58 -9.65 -16.91
N THR A 49 -19.34 -9.91 -15.62
CA THR A 49 -20.22 -10.75 -14.82
C THR A 49 -21.18 -9.89 -14.02
N ASN A 50 -22.49 -10.19 -14.08
CA ASN A 50 -23.49 -9.57 -13.21
C ASN A 50 -23.46 -10.16 -11.78
N MET A 51 -22.27 -10.27 -11.20
CA MET A 51 -22.12 -10.61 -9.78
C MET A 51 -22.46 -9.38 -8.95
N THR A 52 -23.27 -9.58 -7.90
CA THR A 52 -23.51 -8.54 -6.90
C THR A 52 -22.30 -8.46 -5.96
N PRO A 53 -21.70 -7.29 -5.73
CA PRO A 53 -20.63 -7.14 -4.75
C PRO A 53 -21.08 -7.53 -3.35
N GLU A 54 -20.24 -8.26 -2.62
CA GLU A 54 -20.57 -8.80 -1.29
C GLU A 54 -19.43 -8.60 -0.29
N LYS A 55 -19.75 -8.44 1.00
CA LYS A 55 -18.76 -8.54 2.07
C LYS A 55 -18.44 -10.01 2.33
N LEU A 56 -17.15 -10.32 2.42
CA LEU A 56 -16.70 -11.63 2.84
C LEU A 56 -16.60 -11.68 4.37
N VAL A 57 -16.89 -12.84 4.94
CA VAL A 57 -16.52 -13.14 6.33
C VAL A 57 -15.04 -13.52 6.33
N SER A 58 -14.28 -12.97 7.26
CA SER A 58 -12.85 -13.19 7.40
C SER A 58 -12.45 -13.07 8.86
N GLU A 59 -11.42 -13.80 9.27
CA GLU A 59 -10.88 -13.78 10.64
C GLU A 59 -9.72 -12.77 10.78
N HIS A 60 -8.94 -12.55 9.71
CA HIS A 60 -7.73 -11.72 9.75
C HIS A 60 -7.70 -10.55 8.74
N LEU A 61 -8.59 -10.52 7.74
CA LEU A 61 -8.62 -9.45 6.73
C LEU A 61 -9.61 -8.33 7.11
N PRO A 62 -9.18 -7.06 7.18
CA PRO A 62 -10.10 -5.96 7.49
C PRO A 62 -11.04 -5.66 6.30
N ASN A 63 -12.35 -5.72 6.53
CA ASN A 63 -13.39 -5.26 5.58
C ASN A 63 -13.28 -5.80 4.13
N PRO A 64 -13.09 -7.11 3.89
CA PRO A 64 -12.99 -7.66 2.55
C PRO A 64 -14.33 -7.59 1.81
N VAL A 65 -14.30 -7.12 0.56
CA VAL A 65 -15.43 -7.00 -0.36
C VAL A 65 -15.07 -7.69 -1.68
N ARG A 66 -15.78 -8.77 -2.03
CA ARG A 66 -15.69 -9.37 -3.37
C ARG A 66 -16.44 -8.48 -4.36
N ILE A 67 -15.72 -7.99 -5.36
CA ILE A 67 -16.25 -7.10 -6.40
C ILE A 67 -16.48 -7.87 -7.71
N HIS A 68 -15.59 -8.81 -8.00
CA HIS A 68 -15.63 -9.71 -9.14
C HIS A 68 -15.11 -11.08 -8.69
N GLU A 69 -15.36 -12.16 -9.43
CA GLU A 69 -14.76 -13.48 -9.16
C GLU A 69 -13.22 -13.42 -9.02
N ARG A 70 -12.59 -12.52 -9.79
CA ARG A 70 -11.14 -12.26 -9.82
C ARG A 70 -10.65 -11.13 -8.90
N VAL A 71 -11.52 -10.32 -8.30
CA VAL A 71 -11.10 -9.09 -7.58
C VAL A 71 -11.82 -8.92 -6.26
N ILE A 72 -11.02 -8.81 -5.20
CA ILE A 72 -11.44 -8.54 -3.82
C ILE A 72 -10.77 -7.24 -3.39
N SER A 73 -11.53 -6.33 -2.80
CA SER A 73 -11.02 -5.14 -2.09
C SER A 73 -10.92 -5.44 -0.59
N GLY A 74 -9.94 -4.90 0.13
CA GLY A 74 -9.91 -5.00 1.59
C GLY A 74 -8.83 -4.14 2.26
N GLY A 75 -8.56 -4.41 3.53
CA GLY A 75 -7.54 -3.75 4.35
C GLY A 75 -6.20 -4.47 4.35
N LEU A 76 -5.23 -3.92 5.09
CA LEU A 76 -3.88 -4.44 5.22
C LEU A 76 -3.92 -5.88 5.75
N PRO A 77 -3.33 -6.86 5.06
CA PRO A 77 -3.07 -8.16 5.67
C PRO A 77 -1.93 -8.01 6.68
N GLU A 78 -2.22 -8.27 7.95
CA GLU A 78 -1.26 -8.13 9.05
C GLU A 78 -0.85 -9.51 9.59
N GLY A 79 0.46 -9.80 9.56
CA GLY A 79 1.04 -11.04 10.06
C GLY A 79 0.73 -12.30 9.24
N GLU A 80 1.38 -13.40 9.61
CA GLU A 80 1.33 -14.69 8.90
C GLU A 80 -0.10 -15.17 8.61
N ALA A 81 -1.01 -15.00 9.57
CA ALA A 81 -2.36 -15.52 9.49
C ALA A 81 -3.20 -14.84 8.39
N ALA A 82 -3.03 -13.53 8.19
CA ALA A 82 -3.72 -12.81 7.12
C ALA A 82 -3.20 -13.19 5.73
N PHE A 83 -1.89 -13.40 5.57
CA PHE A 83 -1.32 -13.88 4.31
C PHE A 83 -1.70 -15.34 4.02
N GLN A 84 -1.74 -16.21 5.03
CA GLN A 84 -2.26 -17.58 4.89
C GLN A 84 -3.74 -17.57 4.49
N GLU A 85 -4.58 -16.73 5.11
CA GLU A 85 -6.00 -16.62 4.75
C GLU A 85 -6.18 -16.19 3.28
N LEU A 86 -5.38 -15.24 2.79
CA LEU A 86 -5.38 -14.87 1.37
C LEU A 86 -5.00 -16.05 0.46
N ALA A 87 -3.97 -16.82 0.82
CA ALA A 87 -3.55 -17.99 0.06
C ALA A 87 -4.64 -19.10 0.04
N ASP A 88 -5.31 -19.32 1.18
CA ASP A 88 -6.41 -20.29 1.34
C ASP A 88 -7.68 -19.85 0.58
N MET A 89 -7.93 -18.54 0.48
CA MET A 89 -8.92 -17.94 -0.42
C MET A 89 -8.54 -18.06 -1.92
N GLY A 90 -7.36 -18.60 -2.22
CA GLY A 90 -6.85 -18.84 -3.56
C GLY A 90 -6.21 -17.62 -4.23
N VAL A 91 -6.03 -16.51 -3.51
CA VAL A 91 -5.41 -15.28 -4.03
C VAL A 91 -4.02 -15.58 -4.57
N LYS A 92 -3.63 -14.88 -5.65
CA LYS A 92 -2.32 -15.02 -6.31
C LYS A 92 -1.52 -13.73 -6.32
N THR A 93 -2.21 -12.59 -6.43
CA THR A 93 -1.59 -11.27 -6.41
C THR A 93 -2.26 -10.37 -5.38
N ILE A 94 -1.44 -9.71 -4.55
CA ILE A 94 -1.84 -8.62 -3.68
C ILE A 94 -1.42 -7.30 -4.34
N ILE A 95 -2.29 -6.30 -4.34
CA ILE A 95 -2.00 -4.94 -4.80
C ILE A 95 -2.19 -3.97 -3.64
N SER A 96 -1.10 -3.40 -3.12
CA SER A 96 -1.18 -2.25 -2.22
C SER A 96 -1.47 -1.00 -3.02
N VAL A 97 -2.53 -0.28 -2.64
CA VAL A 97 -2.77 1.12 -3.05
C VAL A 97 -2.54 2.10 -1.90
N ASP A 98 -1.97 1.63 -0.79
CA ASP A 98 -1.52 2.49 0.30
C ASP A 98 -0.14 3.10 0.02
N GLY A 99 0.23 4.15 0.76
CA GLY A 99 1.59 4.71 0.76
C GLY A 99 2.59 3.89 1.59
N MET A 100 2.10 3.01 2.48
CA MET A 100 2.96 2.06 3.20
C MET A 100 3.78 1.20 2.25
N THR A 101 5.05 0.97 2.59
CA THR A 101 5.86 -0.08 1.99
C THR A 101 5.21 -1.45 2.27
N PRO A 102 4.90 -2.27 1.25
CA PRO A 102 4.31 -3.58 1.46
C PRO A 102 5.23 -4.58 2.16
N ASP A 103 4.67 -5.51 2.92
CA ASP A 103 5.38 -6.69 3.43
C ASP A 103 5.50 -7.75 2.33
N VAL A 104 6.49 -7.53 1.46
CA VAL A 104 6.82 -8.41 0.33
C VAL A 104 7.36 -9.77 0.82
N GLU A 105 8.15 -9.79 1.91
CA GLU A 105 8.79 -11.01 2.40
C GLU A 105 7.77 -12.01 2.93
N THR A 106 6.78 -11.56 3.71
CA THR A 106 5.71 -12.46 4.18
C THR A 106 4.83 -12.93 3.02
N ALA A 107 4.46 -12.05 2.07
CA ALA A 107 3.71 -12.48 0.89
C ALA A 107 4.45 -13.57 0.08
N GLN A 108 5.74 -13.40 -0.16
CA GLN A 108 6.57 -14.38 -0.88
C GLN A 108 6.65 -15.73 -0.13
N ARG A 109 6.70 -15.73 1.22
CA ARG A 109 6.68 -16.97 2.03
C ARG A 109 5.36 -17.75 1.89
N HIS A 110 4.25 -17.06 1.63
CA HIS A 110 2.94 -17.65 1.32
C HIS A 110 2.70 -17.90 -0.18
N GLY A 111 3.71 -17.68 -1.04
CA GLY A 111 3.60 -17.88 -2.48
C GLY A 111 2.74 -16.84 -3.21
N LEU A 112 2.56 -15.67 -2.59
CA LEU A 112 1.75 -14.56 -3.10
C LEU A 112 2.66 -13.50 -3.76
N ARG A 113 2.28 -13.02 -4.94
CA ARG A 113 2.93 -11.88 -5.59
C ARG A 113 2.45 -10.58 -4.95
N TYR A 114 3.35 -9.68 -4.58
CA TYR A 114 2.98 -8.29 -4.24
C TYR A 114 3.18 -7.34 -5.41
N VAL A 115 2.32 -6.32 -5.50
CA VAL A 115 2.47 -5.17 -6.39
C VAL A 115 2.09 -3.90 -5.61
N HIS A 116 2.79 -2.80 -5.85
CA HIS A 116 2.54 -1.51 -5.20
C HIS A 116 2.12 -0.46 -6.24
N LEU A 117 0.91 0.08 -6.10
CA LEU A 117 0.27 1.05 -6.99
C LEU A 117 -0.42 2.17 -6.18
N PRO A 118 0.34 2.97 -5.39
CA PRO A 118 -0.22 3.95 -4.45
C PRO A 118 -1.01 5.07 -5.14
N HIS A 119 -2.05 5.56 -4.46
CA HIS A 119 -2.75 6.82 -4.78
C HIS A 119 -3.30 7.49 -3.50
N GLY A 120 -3.70 8.77 -3.61
CA GLY A 120 -4.21 9.57 -2.51
C GLY A 120 -5.74 9.52 -2.32
N TYR A 121 -6.25 10.38 -1.43
CA TYR A 121 -7.69 10.54 -1.15
C TYR A 121 -8.36 11.58 -2.06
N ASP A 122 -7.54 12.40 -2.71
CA ASP A 122 -7.80 13.37 -3.76
C ASP A 122 -8.19 12.75 -5.11
N GLY A 123 -7.92 11.45 -5.29
CA GLY A 123 -8.45 10.66 -6.39
C GLY A 123 -7.47 9.60 -6.89
N ILE A 124 -7.69 9.14 -8.11
CA ILE A 124 -6.82 8.18 -8.80
C ILE A 124 -6.35 8.84 -10.10
N PRO A 125 -5.04 9.12 -10.27
CA PRO A 125 -4.51 9.68 -11.51
C PRO A 125 -4.83 8.80 -12.72
N GLN A 126 -5.11 9.39 -13.88
CA GLN A 126 -5.50 8.66 -15.09
C GLN A 126 -4.52 7.54 -15.49
N GLN A 127 -3.21 7.77 -15.32
CA GLN A 127 -2.20 6.74 -15.56
C GLN A 127 -2.32 5.57 -14.57
N ARG A 128 -2.58 5.85 -13.29
CA ARG A 128 -2.80 4.82 -12.26
C ARG A 128 -4.08 4.02 -12.52
N ILE A 129 -5.14 4.64 -13.05
CA ILE A 129 -6.36 3.93 -13.46
C ILE A 129 -6.05 2.89 -14.55
N LYS A 130 -5.26 3.25 -15.57
CA LYS A 130 -4.83 2.32 -16.63
C LYS A 130 -3.99 1.16 -16.09
N GLU A 131 -3.05 1.45 -15.19
CA GLU A 131 -2.19 0.44 -14.56
C GLU A 131 -3.01 -0.54 -13.72
N LEU A 132 -3.96 -0.04 -12.91
CA LEU A 132 -4.87 -0.86 -12.12
C LEU A 132 -5.79 -1.72 -13.01
N ALA A 133 -6.35 -1.15 -14.09
CA ALA A 133 -7.17 -1.87 -15.05
C ALA A 133 -6.38 -3.00 -15.75
N LYS A 134 -5.15 -2.72 -16.19
CA LYS A 134 -4.25 -3.74 -16.75
C LYS A 134 -3.91 -4.81 -15.71
N ALA A 135 -3.66 -4.41 -14.46
CA ALA A 135 -3.33 -5.33 -13.37
C ALA A 135 -4.45 -6.36 -13.12
N VAL A 136 -5.71 -5.92 -12.98
CA VAL A 136 -6.83 -6.85 -12.72
C VAL A 136 -7.14 -7.79 -13.91
N ARG A 137 -6.81 -7.33 -15.12
CA ARG A 137 -6.98 -8.09 -16.37
C ARG A 137 -5.91 -9.16 -16.56
N GLU A 138 -4.63 -8.82 -16.35
CA GLU A 138 -3.49 -9.64 -16.79
C GLU A 138 -2.75 -10.38 -15.68
N LEU A 139 -2.76 -9.88 -14.44
CA LEU A 139 -2.06 -10.57 -13.35
C LEU A 139 -2.78 -11.86 -12.95
N GLU A 140 -2.01 -12.80 -12.43
CA GLU A 140 -2.56 -14.04 -11.90
C GLU A 140 -3.49 -13.70 -10.73
N GLY A 141 -4.68 -14.32 -10.72
CA GLY A 141 -5.73 -14.01 -9.77
C GLY A 141 -6.39 -15.27 -9.18
N PRO A 142 -7.31 -15.13 -8.19
CA PRO A 142 -7.87 -13.89 -7.68
C PRO A 142 -6.88 -12.88 -7.09
N ILE A 143 -7.25 -11.60 -7.17
CA ILE A 143 -6.42 -10.44 -6.83
C ILE A 143 -7.03 -9.75 -5.61
N TYR A 144 -6.20 -9.43 -4.62
CA TYR A 144 -6.61 -8.70 -3.42
C TYR A 144 -6.01 -7.28 -3.45
N ILE A 145 -6.87 -6.27 -3.62
CA ILE A 145 -6.48 -4.85 -3.67
C ILE A 145 -6.72 -4.24 -2.29
N HIS A 146 -5.69 -3.69 -1.65
CA HIS A 146 -5.81 -3.18 -0.29
C HIS A 146 -5.24 -1.78 -0.06
N CYS A 147 -5.81 -1.10 0.93
CA CYS A 147 -5.18 0.01 1.63
C CYS A 147 -5.08 -0.35 3.12
N HIS A 148 -4.86 0.60 4.03
CA HIS A 148 -4.80 0.31 5.47
C HIS A 148 -6.12 -0.30 6.02
N HIS A 149 -7.22 0.46 6.05
CA HIS A 149 -8.47 0.01 6.68
C HIS A 149 -9.49 -0.71 5.77
N GLY A 150 -9.22 -0.83 4.46
CA GLY A 150 -10.14 -1.45 3.51
C GLY A 150 -11.43 -0.70 3.18
N LYS A 151 -11.58 0.52 3.68
CA LYS A 151 -12.83 1.30 3.57
C LYS A 151 -12.81 2.39 2.50
N HIS A 152 -11.66 2.79 1.97
CA HIS A 152 -11.52 4.05 1.21
C HIS A 152 -10.75 3.89 -0.10
N ARG A 153 -9.41 3.87 -0.04
CA ARG A 153 -8.56 3.82 -1.24
C ARG A 153 -8.72 2.50 -2.00
N SER A 154 -8.72 1.35 -1.33
CA SER A 154 -8.93 0.05 -1.99
C SER A 154 -10.27 -0.15 -2.68
N PRO A 155 -11.46 0.13 -2.08
CA PRO A 155 -12.72 -0.03 -2.81
C PRO A 155 -12.82 0.96 -3.97
N ALA A 156 -12.27 2.18 -3.85
CA ALA A 156 -12.17 3.10 -4.98
C ALA A 156 -11.27 2.55 -6.11
N ALA A 157 -10.05 2.11 -5.79
CA ALA A 157 -9.13 1.53 -6.75
C ALA A 157 -9.71 0.28 -7.43
N ALA A 158 -10.27 -0.65 -6.65
CA ALA A 158 -10.80 -1.90 -7.17
C ALA A 158 -12.05 -1.70 -8.03
N SER A 159 -12.98 -0.82 -7.63
CA SER A 159 -14.13 -0.45 -8.47
C SER A 159 -13.70 0.16 -9.79
N VAL A 160 -12.81 1.17 -9.73
CA VAL A 160 -12.33 1.88 -10.92
C VAL A 160 -11.54 0.94 -11.83
N ALA A 161 -10.70 0.05 -11.27
CA ALA A 161 -9.98 -0.98 -12.02
C ALA A 161 -10.93 -1.95 -12.74
N CYS A 162 -11.94 -2.47 -12.04
CA CYS A 162 -12.88 -3.43 -12.61
C CYS A 162 -13.75 -2.80 -13.71
N VAL A 163 -14.22 -1.56 -13.52
CA VAL A 163 -14.96 -0.82 -14.55
C VAL A 163 -14.06 -0.54 -15.76
N SER A 164 -12.86 -0.01 -15.53
CA SER A 164 -11.95 0.35 -16.64
C SER A 164 -11.34 -0.84 -17.36
N ALA A 165 -11.41 -2.04 -16.79
CA ALA A 165 -11.05 -3.32 -17.43
C ALA A 165 -12.25 -4.09 -18.03
N GLY A 166 -13.47 -3.54 -17.97
CA GLY A 166 -14.68 -4.18 -18.52
C GLY A 166 -15.22 -5.37 -17.70
N LEU A 167 -14.74 -5.57 -16.46
CA LEU A 167 -15.15 -6.70 -15.60
C LEU A 167 -16.52 -6.48 -14.94
N ILE A 168 -16.88 -5.23 -14.65
CA ILE A 168 -18.17 -4.82 -14.06
C ILE A 168 -18.70 -3.57 -14.77
N PRO A 169 -20.02 -3.34 -14.83
CA PRO A 169 -20.59 -2.09 -15.35
C PRO A 169 -20.30 -0.90 -14.44
N SER A 170 -20.23 0.30 -15.01
CA SER A 170 -19.86 1.54 -14.30
C SER A 170 -20.84 1.96 -13.20
N ASP A 171 -22.10 1.53 -13.26
CA ASP A 171 -23.10 1.79 -12.23
C ASP A 171 -22.86 1.03 -10.91
N GLN A 172 -22.03 -0.02 -10.91
CA GLN A 172 -21.62 -0.73 -9.69
C GLN A 172 -20.55 0.00 -8.86
N ALA A 173 -19.82 0.95 -9.45
CA ALA A 173 -18.67 1.56 -8.78
C ALA A 173 -19.05 2.25 -7.47
N LEU A 174 -20.09 3.09 -7.47
CA LEU A 174 -20.56 3.82 -6.28
C LEU A 174 -21.19 2.89 -5.22
N PRO A 175 -22.07 1.93 -5.55
CA PRO A 175 -22.52 0.88 -4.61
C PRO A 175 -21.40 0.14 -3.88
N ILE A 176 -20.28 -0.15 -4.54
CA ILE A 176 -19.12 -0.80 -3.90
C ILE A 176 -18.47 0.13 -2.86
N LEU A 177 -18.29 1.41 -3.17
CA LEU A 177 -17.76 2.40 -2.21
C LEU A 177 -18.67 2.49 -0.97
N GLU A 178 -19.99 2.52 -1.18
CA GLU A 178 -20.98 2.56 -0.09
C GLU A 178 -20.97 1.27 0.75
N LEU A 179 -20.97 0.10 0.10
CA LEU A 179 -20.86 -1.21 0.75
C LEU A 179 -19.59 -1.32 1.61
N ALA A 180 -18.45 -0.86 1.09
CA ALA A 180 -17.19 -0.84 1.81
C ALA A 180 -17.16 0.16 2.98
N GLY A 181 -18.11 1.10 3.07
CA GLY A 181 -18.13 2.14 4.09
C GLY A 181 -17.21 3.32 3.77
N THR A 182 -17.11 3.71 2.50
CA THR A 182 -16.34 4.89 2.09
C THR A 182 -16.94 6.15 2.69
N ASN A 183 -16.09 7.02 3.25
CA ASN A 183 -16.56 8.27 3.82
C ASN A 183 -16.90 9.24 2.67
N PRO A 184 -18.14 9.79 2.59
CA PRO A 184 -18.56 10.66 1.49
C PRO A 184 -17.77 11.97 1.38
N ASN A 185 -16.99 12.34 2.40
CA ASN A 185 -16.10 13.50 2.35
C ASN A 185 -14.85 13.29 1.46
N TYR A 186 -14.53 12.05 1.06
CA TYR A 186 -13.43 11.79 0.11
C TYR A 186 -13.89 12.04 -1.34
N LEU A 187 -14.13 13.32 -1.66
CA LEU A 187 -14.72 13.76 -2.91
C LEU A 187 -13.96 13.26 -4.15
N GLY A 188 -12.63 13.20 -4.06
CA GLY A 188 -11.75 12.67 -5.09
C GLY A 188 -11.98 11.20 -5.43
N LEU A 189 -12.17 10.35 -4.41
CA LEU A 189 -12.45 8.92 -4.60
C LEU A 189 -13.84 8.70 -5.24
N TYR A 190 -14.86 9.41 -4.76
CA TYR A 190 -16.20 9.38 -5.35
C TYR A 190 -16.24 9.93 -6.77
N LYS A 191 -15.42 10.94 -7.07
CA LYS A 191 -15.25 11.47 -8.44
C LYS A 191 -14.64 10.41 -9.36
N ALA A 192 -13.53 9.79 -8.96
CA ALA A 192 -12.87 8.74 -9.74
C ALA A 192 -13.81 7.55 -10.01
N ALA A 193 -14.56 7.09 -9.00
CA ALA A 193 -15.54 6.01 -9.16
C ALA A 193 -16.70 6.38 -10.12
N ARG A 194 -17.19 7.62 -10.09
CA ARG A 194 -18.27 8.11 -10.97
C ARG A 194 -17.83 8.38 -12.41
N GLU A 195 -16.57 8.74 -12.62
CA GLU A 195 -16.00 9.04 -13.94
C GLU A 195 -15.35 7.81 -14.61
N ALA A 196 -15.30 6.68 -13.89
CA ALA A 196 -14.79 5.42 -14.41
C ALA A 196 -15.61 4.91 -15.59
N HIS A 197 -14.91 4.51 -16.64
CA HIS A 197 -15.44 3.90 -17.85
C HIS A 197 -14.44 2.87 -18.37
N GLU A 198 -14.95 1.89 -19.11
CA GLU A 198 -14.15 0.86 -19.79
C GLU A 198 -13.16 1.51 -20.77
N PHE A 199 -11.91 1.06 -20.75
CA PHE A 199 -10.92 1.42 -21.77
C PHE A 199 -11.02 0.46 -22.96
N ASP A 200 -10.61 0.94 -24.13
CA ASP A 200 -10.34 0.06 -25.28
C ASP A 200 -9.32 -1.02 -24.88
N ALA A 201 -9.64 -2.28 -25.18
CA ALA A 201 -8.75 -3.41 -24.91
C ALA A 201 -7.37 -3.22 -25.57
N ALA A 202 -7.31 -2.63 -26.78
CA ALA A 202 -6.06 -2.35 -27.46
C ALA A 202 -5.17 -1.35 -26.70
N LEU A 203 -5.77 -0.35 -26.05
CA LEU A 203 -5.04 0.62 -25.22
C LEU A 203 -4.39 -0.05 -24.01
N LEU A 204 -5.06 -1.04 -23.41
CA LEU A 204 -4.51 -1.81 -22.29
C LEU A 204 -3.47 -2.84 -22.76
N ASP A 205 -3.62 -3.41 -23.96
CA ASP A 205 -2.66 -4.34 -24.56
C ASP A 205 -1.32 -3.64 -24.86
N GLU A 206 -1.37 -2.45 -25.47
CA GLU A 206 -0.19 -1.63 -25.82
C GLU A 206 0.52 -1.01 -24.59
N LEU A 207 -0.19 -0.88 -23.45
CA LEU A 207 0.36 -0.26 -22.26
C LEU A 207 1.42 -1.15 -21.60
N ASN A 208 2.70 -0.77 -21.71
CA ASN A 208 3.77 -1.42 -20.94
C ASN A 208 3.78 -0.92 -19.49
N VAL A 209 3.67 -1.83 -18.51
CA VAL A 209 3.66 -1.51 -17.07
C VAL A 209 4.63 -2.40 -16.30
N GLU A 210 5.56 -1.79 -15.57
CA GLU A 210 6.41 -2.47 -14.61
C GLU A 210 5.68 -2.57 -13.25
N PHE A 211 5.03 -3.70 -12.99
CA PHE A 211 4.36 -3.98 -11.73
C PHE A 211 5.36 -4.31 -10.61
N LYS A 212 5.98 -3.27 -10.04
CA LYS A 212 6.95 -3.35 -8.93
C LYS A 212 6.29 -3.78 -7.62
N GLU A 213 7.03 -4.54 -6.81
CA GLU A 213 6.64 -4.94 -5.45
C GLU A 213 6.65 -3.75 -4.46
N VAL A 214 7.51 -2.75 -4.70
CA VAL A 214 7.61 -1.51 -3.92
C VAL A 214 7.78 -0.32 -4.86
N GLN A 215 7.05 0.76 -4.62
CA GLN A 215 7.23 2.07 -5.25
C GLN A 215 7.85 3.06 -4.27
N GLU A 216 8.64 3.99 -4.79
CA GLU A 216 9.00 5.20 -4.05
C GLU A 216 7.77 6.12 -3.95
N ILE A 217 7.56 6.73 -2.79
CA ILE A 217 6.48 7.69 -2.56
C ILE A 217 7.07 9.04 -2.10
N PRO A 218 6.37 10.17 -2.31
CA PRO A 218 6.86 11.48 -1.91
C PRO A 218 7.19 11.54 -0.40
N PRO A 219 8.28 12.22 0.03
CA PRO A 219 8.69 12.27 1.44
C PRO A 219 7.60 12.73 2.40
N MET A 220 6.80 13.73 2.03
CA MET A 220 5.61 14.18 2.77
C MET A 220 4.58 13.06 2.99
N ALA A 221 4.32 12.25 1.96
CA ALA A 221 3.39 11.14 2.05
C ALA A 221 3.94 10.03 2.97
N ALA A 222 5.24 9.76 2.91
CA ALA A 222 5.89 8.79 3.79
C ALA A 222 5.84 9.23 5.26
N ALA A 223 6.12 10.51 5.54
CA ALA A 223 6.02 11.07 6.88
C ALA A 223 4.56 11.03 7.40
N MET A 224 3.58 11.35 6.55
CA MET A 224 2.15 11.28 6.88
C MET A 224 1.66 9.85 7.19
N VAL A 225 2.21 8.83 6.52
CA VAL A 225 1.93 7.41 6.84
C VAL A 225 2.44 7.06 8.25
N GLN A 226 3.72 7.35 8.53
CA GLN A 226 4.31 7.10 9.87
C GLN A 226 3.57 7.86 10.97
N LEU A 227 3.17 9.11 10.69
CA LEU A 227 2.42 9.94 11.61
C LEU A 227 1.01 9.40 11.88
N SER A 228 0.33 8.84 10.86
CA SER A 228 -0.95 8.16 11.05
C SER A 228 -0.80 6.96 11.97
N HIS A 229 0.22 6.11 11.75
CA HIS A 229 0.42 4.90 12.57
C HIS A 229 0.65 5.26 14.05
N ALA A 230 1.60 6.14 14.35
CA ALA A 230 1.84 6.58 15.73
C ALA A 230 0.60 7.25 16.36
N HIS A 231 -0.23 7.95 15.57
CA HIS A 231 -1.48 8.55 16.06
C HIS A 231 -2.60 7.52 16.27
N ASP A 232 -2.66 6.48 15.44
CA ASP A 232 -3.62 5.39 15.57
C ASP A 232 -3.24 4.46 16.75
N HIS A 233 -1.95 4.18 16.96
CA HIS A 233 -1.45 3.54 18.19
C HIS A 233 -1.78 4.36 19.45
N LEU A 234 -1.60 5.69 19.42
CA LEU A 234 -2.00 6.57 20.52
C LEU A 234 -3.50 6.45 20.85
N LYS A 235 -4.37 6.30 19.84
CA LYS A 235 -5.80 6.03 20.07
C LYS A 235 -6.04 4.67 20.68
N MET A 236 -5.41 3.60 20.15
CA MET A 236 -5.53 2.25 20.73
C MET A 236 -5.12 2.23 22.21
N VAL A 237 -4.01 2.89 22.54
CA VAL A 237 -3.53 3.04 23.91
C VAL A 237 -4.48 3.89 24.76
N ALA A 238 -5.04 4.98 24.24
CA ALA A 238 -6.03 5.81 24.94
C ALA A 238 -7.35 5.05 25.20
N ASP A 239 -7.85 4.29 24.23
CA ASP A 239 -9.03 3.43 24.34
C ASP A 239 -8.79 2.29 25.35
N ALA A 240 -7.55 1.80 25.46
CA ALA A 240 -7.08 0.90 26.52
C ALA A 240 -6.82 1.59 27.88
N GLY A 241 -7.26 2.84 28.06
CA GLY A 241 -7.13 3.59 29.33
C GLY A 241 -5.71 4.11 29.58
N TRP A 242 -4.97 4.44 28.52
CA TRP A 242 -3.56 4.85 28.52
C TRP A 242 -2.59 3.75 29.00
N LYS A 243 -2.97 2.49 28.78
CA LYS A 243 -2.18 1.27 29.05
C LYS A 243 -1.88 0.54 27.73
N ALA A 244 -0.90 -0.37 27.74
CA ALA A 244 -0.60 -1.23 26.59
C ALA A 244 -1.82 -2.11 26.26
N PRO A 245 -2.33 -2.13 25.01
CA PRO A 245 -3.41 -3.04 24.62
C PRO A 245 -3.01 -4.52 24.75
N PRO A 246 -3.94 -5.45 25.06
CA PRO A 246 -3.61 -6.86 25.22
C PRO A 246 -2.97 -7.50 23.98
N ASP A 247 -3.42 -7.10 22.80
CA ASP A 247 -2.95 -7.62 21.50
C ASP A 247 -1.67 -6.91 21.01
N HIS A 248 -1.30 -5.77 21.63
CA HIS A 248 -0.11 -4.98 21.32
C HIS A 248 0.63 -4.59 22.63
N PRO A 249 1.20 -5.57 23.36
CA PRO A 249 1.83 -5.36 24.67
C PRO A 249 3.15 -4.58 24.60
N ASP A 250 3.68 -4.35 23.39
CA ASP A 250 4.86 -3.56 23.06
C ASP A 250 4.57 -2.04 23.00
N LEU A 251 3.33 -1.64 22.72
CA LEU A 251 2.95 -0.23 22.64
C LEU A 251 2.94 0.42 24.03
N THR A 252 3.59 1.59 24.14
CA THR A 252 3.56 2.39 25.37
C THR A 252 3.20 3.84 25.06
N ALA A 253 2.28 4.42 25.84
CA ALA A 253 1.76 5.77 25.62
C ALA A 253 2.86 6.82 25.42
N ALA A 254 3.89 6.78 26.26
CA ALA A 254 5.00 7.73 26.21
C ALA A 254 5.91 7.56 24.98
N HIS A 255 6.04 6.33 24.45
CA HIS A 255 6.80 6.08 23.23
C HIS A 255 6.03 6.57 22.00
N GLU A 256 4.75 6.20 21.87
CA GLU A 256 3.93 6.62 20.73
C GLU A 256 3.75 8.16 20.71
N ALA A 257 3.62 8.80 21.88
CA ALA A 257 3.58 10.26 21.99
C ALA A 257 4.89 10.91 21.53
N LEU A 258 6.05 10.32 21.88
CA LEU A 258 7.35 10.79 21.41
C LEU A 258 7.52 10.58 19.90
N LEU A 259 7.14 9.42 19.36
CA LEU A 259 7.18 9.16 17.91
C LEU A 259 6.34 10.18 17.14
N ASN A 260 5.11 10.45 17.62
CA ASN A 260 4.23 11.43 16.99
C ASN A 260 4.81 12.85 17.05
N GLN A 261 5.42 13.24 18.18
CA GLN A 261 6.13 14.51 18.33
C GLN A 261 7.30 14.66 17.36
N GLU A 262 8.24 13.70 17.35
CA GLU A 262 9.45 13.78 16.51
C GLU A 262 9.11 13.80 15.02
N LEU A 263 8.05 13.10 14.60
CA LEU A 263 7.55 13.16 13.22
C LEU A 263 7.07 14.57 12.85
N TYR A 264 6.32 15.27 13.71
CA TYR A 264 5.99 16.68 13.46
C TYR A 264 7.24 17.57 13.44
N THR A 265 8.17 17.38 14.38
CA THR A 265 9.43 18.14 14.46
C THR A 265 10.27 18.01 13.19
N GLU A 266 10.42 16.81 12.64
CA GLU A 266 11.17 16.59 11.40
C GLU A 266 10.43 17.14 10.18
N MET A 267 9.11 16.98 10.10
CA MET A 267 8.32 17.57 9.02
C MET A 267 8.45 19.09 8.98
N LEU A 268 8.37 19.76 10.13
CA LEU A 268 8.50 21.22 10.26
C LEU A 268 9.88 21.77 9.85
N ARG A 269 10.90 20.91 9.73
CA ARG A 269 12.25 21.26 9.25
C ARG A 269 12.41 21.16 7.74
N THR A 270 11.43 20.61 7.01
CA THR A 270 11.53 20.42 5.56
C THR A 270 11.30 21.72 4.77
N GLU A 271 11.97 21.84 3.62
CA GLU A 271 11.69 22.90 2.65
C GLU A 271 10.25 22.83 2.12
N GLU A 272 9.71 21.61 1.96
CA GLU A 272 8.33 21.41 1.50
C GLU A 272 7.31 22.01 2.47
N VAL A 273 7.39 21.70 3.78
CA VAL A 273 6.52 22.33 4.80
C VAL A 273 6.76 23.83 4.88
N SER A 274 8.01 24.28 4.77
CA SER A 274 8.35 25.72 4.79
C SER A 274 7.68 26.51 3.68
N ALA A 275 7.41 25.88 2.52
CA ALA A 275 6.71 26.48 1.39
C ALA A 275 5.17 26.42 1.49
N LYS A 276 4.59 25.67 2.43
CA LYS A 276 3.12 25.57 2.58
C LYS A 276 2.51 26.84 3.22
N PRO A 277 1.21 27.11 2.99
CA PRO A 277 0.49 28.23 3.61
C PRO A 277 0.56 28.25 5.14
N ASP A 278 0.37 29.45 5.72
CA ASP A 278 0.51 29.69 7.16
C ASP A 278 -0.38 28.78 8.03
N ASP A 279 -1.59 28.46 7.59
CA ASP A 279 -2.50 27.60 8.34
C ASP A 279 -2.12 26.11 8.29
N PHE A 280 -1.60 25.63 7.15
CA PHE A 280 -0.97 24.30 7.07
C PHE A 280 0.19 24.19 8.07
N ARG A 281 1.11 25.17 8.07
CA ARG A 281 2.27 25.19 8.98
C ARG A 281 1.84 25.33 10.44
N SER A 282 0.81 26.14 10.71
CA SER A 282 0.22 26.32 12.03
C SER A 282 -0.36 25.02 12.59
N TRP A 283 -1.14 24.26 11.80
CA TRP A 283 -1.70 22.98 12.27
C TRP A 283 -0.63 21.93 12.59
N LEU A 284 0.49 21.90 11.85
CA LEU A 284 1.62 21.02 12.19
C LEU A 284 2.32 21.47 13.48
N ALA A 285 2.61 22.77 13.64
CA ALA A 285 3.27 23.30 14.84
C ALA A 285 2.38 23.20 16.11
N ASP A 286 1.07 23.37 15.98
CA ASP A 286 0.11 23.16 17.07
C ASP A 286 0.05 21.69 17.50
N SER A 287 0.19 20.77 16.55
CA SER A 287 0.22 19.32 16.81
C SER A 287 1.56 18.85 17.41
N GLU A 288 2.69 19.40 16.96
CA GLU A 288 4.00 19.25 17.64
C GLU A 288 3.91 19.71 19.09
N THR A 289 3.29 20.87 19.33
CA THR A 289 3.10 21.42 20.68
C THR A 289 2.19 20.51 21.52
N ALA A 290 1.08 20.04 20.97
CA ALA A 290 0.13 19.18 21.67
C ALA A 290 0.70 17.78 21.98
N THR A 291 1.48 17.17 21.08
CA THR A 291 2.16 15.89 21.31
C THR A 291 3.27 16.01 22.34
N LYS A 292 4.02 17.12 22.35
CA LYS A 292 5.00 17.43 23.38
C LYS A 292 4.37 17.67 24.76
N GLU A 293 3.25 18.38 24.82
CA GLU A 293 2.45 18.50 26.04
C GLU A 293 1.96 17.12 26.51
N LEU A 294 1.51 16.26 25.58
CA LEU A 294 1.01 14.91 25.89
C LEU A 294 2.11 14.03 26.49
N GLN A 295 3.29 14.00 25.86
CA GLN A 295 4.46 13.30 26.37
C GLN A 295 4.86 13.80 27.77
N ALA A 296 4.82 15.12 28.00
CA ALA A 296 5.14 15.72 29.29
C ALA A 296 4.12 15.39 30.40
N GLU A 297 2.82 15.27 30.08
CA GLU A 297 1.80 14.82 31.05
C GLU A 297 1.94 13.32 31.34
N LEU A 298 2.16 12.49 30.31
CA LEU A 298 2.45 11.06 30.47
C LEU A 298 3.69 10.79 31.33
N GLY A 299 4.71 11.67 31.28
CA GLY A 299 5.90 11.58 32.13
C GLY A 299 5.69 12.00 33.60
N LYS A 300 4.58 12.67 33.93
CA LYS A 300 4.20 13.05 35.31
C LYS A 300 3.24 12.05 35.95
N TRP A 301 2.47 11.35 35.12
CA TRP A 301 1.43 10.42 35.52
C TRP A 301 1.96 8.98 35.54
N SER A 302 1.33 8.11 36.36
CA SER A 302 1.63 6.67 36.38
C SER A 302 0.34 5.87 36.21
N SER A 303 0.39 4.89 35.32
CA SER A 303 -0.73 4.00 34.98
C SER A 303 -1.08 2.96 36.07
N ASP A 304 -0.36 2.97 37.21
CA ASP A 304 -0.65 2.11 38.37
C ASP A 304 -1.93 2.57 39.10
N ASP A 305 -3.06 2.13 38.54
CA ASP A 305 -4.45 2.24 39.03
C ASP A 305 -4.95 3.65 39.40
N SER A 306 -4.23 4.69 38.98
CA SER A 306 -4.73 6.06 39.03
C SER A 306 -5.56 6.39 37.79
N ILE A 307 -6.61 7.21 37.96
CA ILE A 307 -7.47 7.65 36.85
C ILE A 307 -6.63 8.53 35.90
N PRO A 308 -6.63 8.27 34.58
CA PRO A 308 -5.90 9.09 33.62
C PRO A 308 -6.33 10.57 33.68
N PRO A 309 -5.40 11.54 33.64
CA PRO A 309 -5.75 12.95 33.55
C PRO A 309 -6.56 13.23 32.29
N GLU A 310 -7.68 13.95 32.44
CA GLU A 310 -8.53 14.40 31.32
C GLU A 310 -7.72 15.11 30.23
N ARG A 311 -6.66 15.83 30.63
CA ARG A 311 -5.71 16.52 29.76
C ARG A 311 -5.08 15.63 28.68
N LEU A 312 -4.86 14.34 28.95
CA LEU A 312 -4.32 13.41 27.95
C LEU A 312 -5.29 13.28 26.75
N SER A 313 -6.57 13.08 27.05
CA SER A 313 -7.64 12.96 26.05
C SER A 313 -7.91 14.29 25.34
N GLU A 314 -7.83 15.43 26.03
CA GLU A 314 -7.89 16.76 25.40
C GLU A 314 -6.81 16.95 24.35
N LEU A 315 -5.57 16.58 24.67
CA LEU A 315 -4.41 16.75 23.79
C LEU A 315 -4.47 15.84 22.56
N LEU A 316 -4.84 14.57 22.73
CA LEU A 316 -5.07 13.66 21.60
C LEU A 316 -6.23 14.12 20.70
N THR A 317 -7.26 14.73 21.30
CA THR A 317 -8.38 15.33 20.56
C THR A 317 -7.92 16.56 19.76
N ARG A 318 -7.05 17.41 20.33
CA ARG A 318 -6.45 18.58 19.64
C ARG A 318 -5.63 18.16 18.42
N VAL A 319 -4.74 17.17 18.57
CA VAL A 319 -3.97 16.60 17.43
C VAL A 319 -4.92 16.06 16.36
N SER A 320 -5.93 15.28 16.77
CA SER A 320 -6.95 14.74 15.84
C SER A 320 -7.73 15.83 15.09
N ALA A 321 -8.04 16.95 15.75
CA ALA A 321 -8.72 18.09 15.15
C ALA A 321 -7.82 18.81 14.13
N ASN A 322 -6.53 19.02 14.43
CA ASN A 322 -5.56 19.62 13.52
C ASN A 322 -5.35 18.75 12.27
N CYS A 323 -5.12 17.44 12.46
CA CYS A 323 -5.04 16.48 11.37
C CYS A 323 -6.28 16.54 10.47
N LYS A 324 -7.49 16.58 11.05
CA LYS A 324 -8.74 16.71 10.30
C LYS A 324 -8.82 18.03 9.53
N ALA A 325 -8.51 19.16 10.17
CA ALA A 325 -8.58 20.48 9.53
C ALA A 325 -7.62 20.59 8.35
N CYS A 326 -6.37 20.13 8.52
CA CYS A 326 -5.37 20.10 7.46
C CYS A 326 -5.77 19.17 6.30
N HIS A 327 -6.20 17.94 6.61
CA HIS A 327 -6.59 16.98 5.58
C HIS A 327 -7.82 17.42 4.77
N VAL A 328 -8.86 17.94 5.43
CA VAL A 328 -10.08 18.44 4.75
C VAL A 328 -9.74 19.58 3.77
N LYS A 329 -8.76 20.42 4.09
CA LYS A 329 -8.36 21.53 3.22
C LYS A 329 -7.38 21.14 2.11
N TYR A 330 -6.45 20.21 2.37
CA TYR A 330 -5.28 20.00 1.51
C TYR A 330 -5.10 18.58 0.96
N ARG A 331 -5.82 17.57 1.47
CA ARG A 331 -5.66 16.15 1.08
C ARG A 331 -6.95 15.53 0.54
N ASP A 332 -8.10 15.92 1.09
CA ASP A 332 -9.40 15.30 0.80
C ASP A 332 -10.20 16.07 -0.28
N VAL A 333 -9.51 16.97 -1.00
CA VAL A 333 -10.03 17.74 -2.15
C VAL A 333 -9.71 17.03 -3.47
N PRO A 334 -10.57 17.09 -4.51
CA PRO A 334 -10.30 16.40 -5.77
C PRO A 334 -9.01 16.86 -6.48
N LEU A 335 -8.30 15.95 -7.15
CA LEU A 335 -7.09 16.21 -7.97
C LEU A 335 -7.23 17.33 -9.02
N SER A 336 -8.46 17.64 -9.45
CA SER A 336 -8.74 18.74 -10.39
C SER A 336 -8.91 20.10 -9.73
N GLU A 337 -8.95 20.15 -8.40
CA GLU A 337 -9.25 21.31 -7.56
C GLU A 337 -8.10 21.63 -6.60
N SER A 338 -7.17 20.68 -6.39
CA SER A 338 -5.87 20.93 -5.77
C SER A 338 -5.05 21.92 -6.59
N THR A 339 -4.94 23.15 -6.10
CA THR A 339 -3.95 24.13 -6.54
C THR A 339 -2.57 23.68 -6.12
N GLU A 340 -1.62 23.58 -7.06
CA GLU A 340 -0.20 23.32 -6.82
C GLU A 340 0.46 24.37 -5.89
#